data_AF-A0A7C5W6H6-F1
#
_entry.id   AF-A0A7C5W6H6-F1
#
_cell.length_a   1.000
_cell.length_b   1.000
_cell.length_c   1.000
_cell.angle_alpha   90.00
_cell.angle_beta   90.00
_cell.angle_gamma   90.00
#
_symmetry.space_group_name_H-M   'P 1'
#
loop_
_entity.id
_entity.type
_entity.pdbx_description
1 polymer ?
#
loop_
_entity_poly.entity_id
_entity_poly.type
_entity_poly.pdbx_seq_one_letter_code
_entity_poly.pdbx_strand_id
1 'polypeptide(L)'
;MSELINNSNSKALLKHMILQLHEGEAPDQIKNRLTEVLKKVPYNEVVEVEQELINEGLPVEEVLKLCDIHTYVLDGSIDTSSAPEVPAGHP
;
A
#
# COMPACT_ATOMS: atom_id res chain seq x y z
N MET A 1 -11.64 17.86 -13.17
CA MET A 1 -10.70 17.18 -14.09
C MET A 1 -9.25 17.28 -13.59
N SER A 2 -8.98 16.95 -12.31
CA SER A 2 -7.60 16.96 -11.77
C SER A 2 -7.26 15.70 -10.99
N GLU A 3 -8.21 14.80 -10.76
CA GLU A 3 -7.99 13.54 -10.03
C GLU A 3 -7.19 12.54 -10.88
N LEU A 4 -7.44 12.47 -12.19
CA LEU A 4 -6.75 11.55 -13.12
C LEU A 4 -5.24 11.80 -13.25
N ILE A 5 -4.77 13.06 -13.16
CA ILE A 5 -3.36 13.40 -13.34
C ILE A 5 -2.56 13.04 -12.08
N ASN A 6 -3.16 13.19 -10.89
CA ASN A 6 -2.51 12.82 -9.64
C ASN A 6 -2.49 11.29 -9.43
N ASN A 7 -3.56 10.60 -9.85
CA ASN A 7 -3.67 9.14 -9.73
C ASN A 7 -2.66 8.38 -10.59
N SER A 8 -2.51 8.75 -11.87
CA SER A 8 -1.53 8.09 -12.74
C SER A 8 -0.09 8.22 -12.24
N ASN A 9 0.26 9.35 -11.62
CA ASN A 9 1.58 9.53 -11.01
C ASN A 9 1.78 8.64 -9.77
N SER A 10 0.74 8.46 -8.97
CA SER A 10 0.81 7.63 -7.75
C SER A 10 0.95 6.15 -8.08
N LYS A 11 0.25 5.66 -9.11
CA LYS A 11 0.40 4.29 -9.63
C LYS A 11 1.80 4.02 -10.18
N ALA A 12 2.31 4.93 -11.01
CA ALA A 12 3.66 4.82 -11.56
C ALA A 12 4.74 4.83 -10.46
N LEU A 13 4.56 5.67 -9.43
CA LEU A 13 5.45 5.73 -8.28
C LEU A 13 5.41 4.42 -7.47
N LEU A 14 4.21 3.88 -7.22
CA LEU A 14 4.02 2.62 -6.49
C LEU A 14 4.74 1.48 -7.20
N LYS A 15 4.51 1.35 -8.50
CA LYS A 15 5.16 0.36 -9.36
C LYS A 15 6.69 0.46 -9.30
N HIS A 16 7.24 1.67 -9.44
CA HIS A 16 8.69 1.88 -9.38
C HIS A 16 9.27 1.45 -8.02
N MET A 17 8.65 1.84 -6.92
CA MET A 17 9.12 1.44 -5.59
C MET A 17 9.07 -0.09 -5.37
N ILE A 18 8.06 -0.76 -5.94
CA ILE A 18 7.96 -2.23 -5.89
C ILE A 18 9.11 -2.88 -6.63
N LEU A 19 9.44 -2.39 -7.82
CA LEU A 19 10.58 -2.90 -8.59
C LEU A 19 11.91 -2.68 -7.84
N GLN A 20 12.13 -1.49 -7.26
CA GLN A 20 13.34 -1.24 -6.46
C GLN A 20 13.44 -2.17 -5.25
N LEU A 21 12.31 -2.46 -4.59
CA LEU A 21 12.27 -3.41 -3.48
C LEU A 21 12.64 -4.83 -3.94
N HIS A 22 12.15 -5.23 -5.10
CA HIS A 22 12.46 -6.52 -5.73
C HIS A 22 13.94 -6.63 -6.14
N GLU A 23 14.53 -5.54 -6.65
CA GLU A 23 15.96 -5.45 -6.98
C GLU A 23 16.86 -5.47 -5.73
N GLY A 24 16.29 -5.38 -4.52
CA GLY A 24 17.01 -5.39 -3.26
C GLY A 24 17.65 -4.03 -2.91
N GLU A 25 17.22 -2.96 -3.58
CA GLU A 25 17.77 -1.63 -3.37
C GLU A 25 17.17 -1.00 -2.10
N ALA A 26 17.98 -0.87 -1.04
CA ALA A 26 17.65 -0.18 0.21
C ALA A 26 16.24 -0.50 0.77
N PRO A 27 15.95 -1.78 1.07
CA PRO A 27 14.58 -2.25 1.36
C PRO A 27 13.90 -1.51 2.51
N ASP A 28 14.66 -1.04 3.50
CA ASP A 28 14.13 -0.32 4.66
C ASP A 28 13.63 1.10 4.31
N GLN A 29 14.38 1.82 3.48
CA GLN A 29 14.01 3.18 3.03
C GLN A 29 12.83 3.12 2.06
N ILE A 30 12.84 2.15 1.14
CA ILE A 30 11.76 1.93 0.20
C ILE A 30 10.47 1.54 0.93
N LYS A 31 10.53 0.65 1.93
CA LYS A 31 9.36 0.28 2.76
C LYS A 31 8.71 1.48 3.47
N ASN A 32 9.53 2.35 4.07
CA ASN A 32 9.04 3.57 4.73
C ASN A 32 8.34 4.49 3.73
N ARG A 33 8.92 4.67 2.54
CA ARG A 33 8.32 5.52 1.51
C ARG A 33 7.06 4.91 0.90
N LEU A 34 7.06 3.60 0.68
CA LEU A 34 5.91 2.84 0.22
C LEU A 34 4.75 3.01 1.20
N THR A 35 5.02 2.92 2.50
CA THR A 35 4.03 3.13 3.56
C THR A 35 3.32 4.48 3.44
N GLU A 36 4.09 5.56 3.26
CA GLU A 36 3.54 6.92 3.12
C GLU A 36 2.70 7.13 1.86
N VAL A 37 3.03 6.40 0.79
CA VAL A 37 2.27 6.43 -0.47
C VAL A 37 0.99 5.61 -0.33
N LEU A 38 1.06 4.42 0.25
CA LEU A 38 -0.09 3.54 0.47
C LEU A 38 -1.17 4.19 1.34
N LYS A 39 -0.81 5.07 2.29
CA LYS A 39 -1.78 5.87 3.06
C LYS A 39 -2.61 6.84 2.21
N LYS A 40 -2.12 7.23 1.03
CA LYS A 40 -2.71 8.26 0.16
C LYS A 40 -3.34 7.67 -1.10
N VAL A 41 -3.00 6.44 -1.45
CA VAL A 41 -3.49 5.75 -2.64
C VAL A 41 -4.69 4.89 -2.26
N PRO A 42 -5.82 4.98 -2.98
CA PRO A 42 -6.98 4.16 -2.69
C PRO A 42 -6.71 2.69 -3.05
N TYR A 43 -7.33 1.79 -2.29
CA TYR A 43 -7.09 0.35 -2.39
C TYR A 43 -7.26 -0.22 -3.81
N ASN A 44 -8.25 0.26 -4.57
CA ASN A 44 -8.49 -0.19 -5.94
C ASN A 44 -7.28 0.07 -6.85
N GLU A 45 -6.57 1.18 -6.67
CA GLU A 45 -5.40 1.50 -7.49
C GLU A 45 -4.19 0.65 -7.14
N VAL A 46 -4.07 0.24 -5.88
CA VAL A 46 -3.02 -0.69 -5.46
C VAL A 46 -3.23 -2.04 -6.14
N VAL A 47 -4.45 -2.57 -6.12
CA VAL A 47 -4.79 -3.83 -6.80
C VAL A 47 -4.53 -3.74 -8.31
N GLU A 48 -4.86 -2.62 -8.95
CA GLU A 48 -4.53 -2.41 -10.38
C GLU A 48 -3.02 -2.50 -10.65
N VAL A 49 -2.20 -1.84 -9.82
CA VAL A 49 -0.73 -1.87 -9.96
C VAL A 49 -0.16 -3.26 -9.72
N GLU A 50 -0.67 -3.97 -8.71
CA GLU A 50 -0.28 -5.34 -8.40
C GLU A 50 -0.57 -6.29 -9.57
N GLN A 51 -1.76 -6.18 -10.17
CA GLN A 51 -2.11 -6.97 -11.34
C GLN A 51 -1.24 -6.62 -12.54
N GLU A 52 -0.94 -5.34 -12.76
CA GLU A 52 -0.05 -4.91 -13.85
C GLU A 52 1.36 -5.53 -13.71
N LEU A 53 1.93 -5.47 -12.50
CA LEU A 53 3.23 -6.05 -12.19
C LEU A 53 3.28 -7.57 -12.40
N ILE A 54 2.22 -8.29 -12.04
CA ILE A 54 2.11 -9.73 -12.31
C ILE A 54 2.11 -10.00 -13.81
N ASN A 55 1.36 -9.20 -14.58
CA ASN A 55 1.30 -9.33 -16.04
C ASN A 55 2.65 -9.01 -16.71
N GLU A 56 3.46 -8.14 -16.12
CA GLU A 56 4.81 -7.84 -16.57
C GLU A 56 5.86 -8.88 -16.16
N GLY A 57 5.47 -9.89 -15.37
CA GLY A 57 6.31 -11.03 -15.02
C GLY A 57 6.87 -11.01 -13.60
N LEU A 58 6.44 -10.06 -12.75
CA LEU A 58 6.77 -10.12 -11.32
C LEU A 58 6.03 -11.31 -10.69
N PRO A 59 6.72 -12.18 -9.94
CA PRO A 59 6.08 -13.34 -9.35
C PRO A 59 5.09 -12.93 -8.26
N VAL A 60 3.95 -13.63 -8.21
CA VAL A 60 2.84 -13.33 -7.29
C VAL A 60 3.30 -13.31 -5.82
N GLU A 61 4.27 -14.14 -5.45
CA GLU A 61 4.88 -14.16 -4.12
C GLU A 61 5.55 -12.83 -3.73
N GLU A 62 6.20 -12.14 -4.67
CA GLU A 62 6.80 -10.83 -4.42
C GLU A 62 5.73 -9.75 -4.26
N VAL A 63 4.64 -9.86 -5.01
CA VAL A 63 3.48 -8.99 -4.87
C VAL A 63 2.79 -9.19 -3.52
N LEU A 64 2.63 -10.43 -3.07
CA LEU A 64 2.03 -10.74 -1.77
C LEU A 64 2.87 -10.24 -0.59
N LYS A 65 4.20 -10.17 -0.70
CA LYS A 65 5.06 -9.55 0.32
C LYS A 65 4.74 -8.06 0.52
N LEU A 66 4.15 -7.39 -0.47
CA LEU A 66 3.69 -6.01 -0.36
C LEU A 66 2.34 -5.91 0.36
N CYS A 67 1.46 -6.91 0.21
CA CYS A 67 0.20 -6.95 0.97
C CYS A 67 0.43 -6.95 2.48
N ASP A 68 1.50 -7.61 2.95
CA ASP A 68 1.86 -7.67 4.38
C ASP A 68 2.25 -6.28 4.93
N ILE A 69 2.98 -5.50 4.13
CA ILE A 69 3.28 -4.09 4.44
C ILE A 69 1.97 -3.30 4.54
N HIS A 70 1.04 -3.54 3.62
CA HIS A 70 -0.24 -2.83 3.58
C HIS A 70 -1.05 -3.00 4.87
N THR A 71 -1.14 -4.24 5.37
CA THR A 71 -1.75 -4.52 6.68
C THR A 71 -1.03 -3.81 7.81
N TYR A 72 0.31 -3.81 7.82
CA TYR A 72 1.11 -3.09 8.81
C TYR A 72 0.87 -1.57 8.78
N VAL A 73 0.70 -0.99 7.58
CA VAL A 73 0.35 0.42 7.43
C VAL A 73 -1.03 0.71 8.00
N LEU A 74 -2.04 -0.08 7.67
CA LEU A 74 -3.39 0.11 8.22
C LEU A 74 -3.43 -0.11 9.74
N ASP A 75 -2.74 -1.12 10.25
CA ASP A 75 -2.66 -1.43 11.69
C ASP A 75 -1.93 -0.33 12.48
N GLY A 76 -0.90 0.30 11.89
CA GLY A 76 -0.26 1.48 12.48
C GLY A 76 -1.03 2.80 12.26
N SER A 77 -2.01 2.81 11.36
CA SER A 77 -2.83 4.00 11.01
C SER A 77 -4.21 4.00 11.65
N ILE A 78 -4.62 2.90 12.29
CA ILE A 78 -5.80 2.89 13.15
C ILE A 78 -5.50 3.69 14.42
N ASP A 79 -5.78 4.99 14.38
CA ASP A 79 -5.95 5.79 15.59
C ASP A 79 -7.17 5.24 16.35
N THR A 80 -6.93 4.28 17.24
CA THR A 80 -7.94 3.72 18.14
C THR A 80 -8.34 4.71 19.24
N SER A 81 -7.70 5.89 19.30
CA SER A 81 -8.04 6.99 20.20
C SER A 81 -9.47 7.53 19.99
N SER A 82 -10.08 7.24 18.84
CA SER A 82 -11.47 7.59 18.51
C SER A 82 -12.46 6.42 18.62
N ALA A 83 -12.05 5.26 19.14
CA ALA A 83 -12.98 4.17 19.40
C ALA A 83 -13.96 4.60 20.51
N PRO A 84 -15.28 4.69 20.25
CA PRO A 84 -16.22 5.00 21.31
C PRO A 84 -16.13 3.90 22.36
N GLU A 85 -15.98 4.29 23.64
CA GLU A 85 -16.05 3.35 24.75
C GLU A 85 -17.35 2.56 24.63
N VAL A 86 -17.22 1.24 24.41
CA VAL A 86 -18.35 0.33 24.38
C VAL A 86 -19.01 0.36 25.77
N PRO A 87 -20.27 0.81 25.92
CA PRO A 87 -20.92 0.78 27.22
C PRO A 87 -21.10 -0.68 27.66
N ALA A 88 -20.82 -0.95 28.94
CA ALA A 88 -20.98 -2.27 29.54
C ALA A 88 -22.46 -2.66 29.56
N GLY A 89 -22.86 -3.48 28.58
CA GLY A 89 -24.24 -3.95 28.44
C GLY A 89 -24.53 -4.42 27.02
N HIS A 90 -23.87 -5.48 26.58
CA HIS A 90 -24.32 -6.26 25.42
C HIS A 90 -25.16 -7.44 25.95
N PRO A 91 -26.32 -7.75 25.38
CA PRO A 91 -27.00 -9.03 25.61
C PRO A 91 -26.19 -10.21 25.08
#